data_AF-A0A1D2QLF8-F1
#
_entry.id   AF-A0A1D2QLF8-F1
#
_cell.length_a   1.000
_cell.length_b   1.000
_cell.length_c   1.000
_cell.angle_alpha   90.00
_cell.angle_beta   90.00
_cell.angle_gamma   90.00
#
_symmetry.space_group_name_H-M   'P 1'
#
loop_
_entity.id
_entity.type
_entity.pdbx_description
1 polymer ?
#
loop_
_entity_poly.entity_id
_entity_poly.type
_entity_poly.pdbx_seq_one_letter_code
_entity_poly.pdbx_strand_id
1 'polypeptide(L)'
;MFVKVFSDTKRIEKLAKPLSFLLGSTELDEQIFTHLGLVKHPQPILLSGHSAHQVIIDNHTLSLIKPYVGLRPDVITGIGSKVGSIKTVLTIENLASFNEAAEYSKNPNDLLIIYVAGNPTPSLLAAYKRILYFARPTAVLHWGDIDVGGFKIAARIAATAKQEGFALSLRQMNPLEVAKNQPIMDDKKSIDTIEKLCHEFRWHDEIVGLKKHPAFQEQENINWQPNQLQSSSN
;
A
#
# COMPACT_ATOMS: atom_id res chain seq x y z
N MET A 1 5.12 -17.60 20.23
CA MET A 1 5.50 -16.68 21.32
C MET A 1 4.35 -16.45 22.33
N PHE A 2 3.10 -16.24 21.92
CA PHE A 2 1.98 -15.85 22.81
C PHE A 2 1.33 -16.95 23.68
N VAL A 3 1.39 -18.22 23.28
CA VAL A 3 0.87 -19.34 24.10
C VAL A 3 1.61 -19.46 25.44
N LYS A 4 2.87 -18.98 25.52
CA LYS A 4 3.68 -19.00 26.75
C LYS A 4 3.30 -17.95 27.79
N VAL A 5 2.60 -16.87 27.43
CA VAL A 5 2.34 -15.75 28.36
C VAL A 5 0.96 -15.82 29.00
N PHE A 6 -0.06 -16.26 28.25
CA PHE A 6 -1.45 -16.23 28.74
C PHE A 6 -2.14 -17.59 28.80
N SER A 7 -1.58 -18.63 28.17
CA SER A 7 -2.22 -19.94 27.97
C SER A 7 -3.64 -19.89 27.37
N ASP A 8 -4.09 -18.72 26.93
CA ASP A 8 -5.41 -18.43 26.39
C ASP A 8 -5.25 -17.41 25.25
N THR A 9 -5.35 -17.90 24.02
CA THR A 9 -5.27 -17.08 22.80
C THR A 9 -6.44 -16.10 22.67
N LYS A 10 -7.57 -16.30 23.37
CA LYS A 10 -8.73 -15.41 23.37
C LYS A 10 -8.59 -14.24 24.34
N ARG A 11 -7.67 -14.33 25.31
CA ARG A 11 -7.44 -13.24 26.27
C ARG A 11 -6.81 -12.01 25.62
N ILE A 12 -6.01 -12.19 24.57
CA ILE A 12 -5.44 -11.08 23.80
C ILE A 12 -6.53 -10.31 23.07
N GLU A 13 -7.53 -10.99 22.48
CA GLU A 13 -8.65 -10.35 21.79
C GLU A 13 -9.43 -9.40 22.74
N LYS A 14 -9.51 -9.73 24.04
CA LYS A 14 -10.12 -8.87 25.07
C LYS A 14 -9.32 -7.61 25.40
N LEU A 15 -8.05 -7.52 24.98
CA LEU A 15 -7.19 -6.34 25.21
C LEU A 15 -7.39 -5.24 24.15
N ALA A 16 -8.16 -5.50 23.09
CA ALA A 16 -8.34 -4.56 22.00
C ALA A 16 -8.92 -3.21 22.47
N LYS A 17 -9.95 -3.23 23.32
CA LYS A 17 -10.56 -2.00 23.88
C LYS A 17 -9.61 -1.19 24.76
N PRO A 18 -8.89 -1.79 25.74
CA PRO A 18 -7.84 -1.07 26.46
C PRO A 18 -6.74 -0.49 25.56
N LEU A 19 -6.31 -1.25 24.54
CA LEU A 19 -5.28 -0.80 23.60
C LEU A 19 -5.77 0.35 22.72
N SER A 20 -7.00 0.27 22.21
CA SER A 20 -7.72 1.35 21.50
C SER A 20 -7.66 2.65 22.30
N PHE A 21 -8.06 2.58 23.58
CA PHE A 21 -8.08 3.74 24.47
C PHE A 21 -6.69 4.32 24.69
N LEU A 22 -5.69 3.48 25.00
CA LEU A 22 -4.31 3.93 25.26
C LEU A 22 -3.64 4.53 24.02
N LEU A 23 -3.95 4.01 22.83
CA LEU A 23 -3.42 4.50 21.56
C LEU A 23 -4.22 5.68 21.00
N GLY A 24 -5.32 6.08 21.65
CA GLY A 24 -6.25 7.08 21.13
C GLY A 24 -6.88 6.68 19.79
N SER A 25 -6.90 5.38 19.47
CA SER A 25 -7.38 4.86 18.19
C SER A 25 -8.85 4.47 18.28
N THR A 26 -9.66 4.88 17.30
CA THR A 26 -11.05 4.41 17.14
C THR A 26 -11.17 3.28 16.12
N GLU A 27 -10.05 2.64 15.77
CA GLU A 27 -10.04 1.51 14.83
C GLU A 27 -10.73 0.28 15.42
N LEU A 28 -11.17 -0.63 14.54
CA LEU A 28 -11.71 -1.93 14.94
C LEU A 28 -10.63 -2.77 15.64
N ASP A 29 -11.06 -3.65 16.54
CA ASP A 29 -10.19 -4.46 17.39
C ASP A 29 -9.05 -5.19 16.62
N GLU A 30 -9.35 -5.75 15.44
CA GLU A 30 -8.37 -6.45 14.59
C GLU A 30 -7.32 -5.52 13.95
N GLN A 31 -7.71 -4.29 13.63
CA GLN A 31 -6.81 -3.29 13.03
C GLN A 31 -5.78 -2.81 14.05
N ILE A 32 -6.15 -2.71 15.33
CA ILE A 32 -5.25 -2.35 16.43
C ILE A 32 -4.15 -3.39 16.58
N PHE A 33 -4.49 -4.68 16.56
CA PHE A 33 -3.49 -5.74 16.61
C PHE A 33 -2.56 -5.71 15.40
N THR A 34 -3.12 -5.47 14.21
CA THR A 34 -2.33 -5.34 12.97
C THR A 34 -1.36 -4.16 13.05
N HIS A 35 -1.81 -3.02 13.59
CA HIS A 35 -0.96 -1.84 13.84
C HIS A 35 0.20 -2.14 14.81
N LEU A 36 -0.04 -2.99 15.80
CA LEU A 36 0.99 -3.46 16.73
C LEU A 36 1.83 -4.64 16.18
N GLY A 37 1.57 -5.11 14.96
CA GLY A 37 2.23 -6.28 14.37
C GLY A 37 1.83 -7.62 14.99
N LEU A 38 0.75 -7.64 15.77
CA LEU A 38 0.20 -8.82 16.46
C LEU A 38 -0.74 -9.60 15.54
N VAL A 39 -0.21 -10.14 14.44
CA VAL A 39 -0.97 -10.93 13.47
C VAL A 39 -0.80 -12.43 13.71
N LYS A 40 -1.89 -13.22 13.60
CA LYS A 40 -1.87 -14.68 13.78
C LYS A 40 -0.95 -15.37 12.75
N HIS A 41 -0.99 -14.89 11.51
CA HIS A 41 -0.11 -15.32 10.43
C HIS A 41 0.33 -14.08 9.63
N PRO A 42 1.61 -13.68 9.66
CA PRO A 42 2.08 -12.55 8.85
C PRO A 42 1.97 -12.91 7.37
N GLN A 43 1.21 -12.11 6.62
CA GLN A 43 1.09 -12.27 5.19
C GLN A 43 2.45 -12.00 4.52
N PRO A 44 2.85 -12.81 3.53
CA PRO A 44 4.04 -12.50 2.74
C PRO A 44 3.82 -11.19 1.97
N ILE A 45 4.88 -10.40 1.83
CA ILE A 45 4.90 -9.31 0.87
C ILE A 45 5.09 -9.92 -0.52
N LEU A 46 4.20 -9.57 -1.46
CA LEU A 46 4.30 -10.01 -2.85
C LEU A 46 4.94 -8.90 -3.67
N LEU A 47 5.93 -9.26 -4.48
CA LEU A 47 6.72 -8.34 -5.28
C LEU A 47 6.72 -8.79 -6.74
N SER A 48 6.27 -7.90 -7.63
CA SER A 48 6.33 -8.08 -9.08
C SER A 48 7.23 -7.03 -9.71
N GLY A 49 8.02 -7.42 -10.70
CA GLY A 49 8.90 -6.51 -11.41
C GLY A 49 9.70 -7.23 -12.50
N HIS A 50 10.50 -6.48 -13.25
CA HIS A 50 11.34 -7.04 -14.29
C HIS A 50 12.37 -8.03 -13.73
N SER A 51 12.75 -9.06 -14.49
CA SER A 51 13.67 -10.12 -14.03
C SER A 51 15.10 -9.65 -13.74
N ALA A 52 15.43 -8.44 -14.20
CA ALA A 52 16.67 -7.76 -13.85
C ALA A 52 16.65 -7.23 -12.40
N HIS A 53 15.48 -6.95 -11.82
CA HIS A 53 15.37 -6.54 -10.43
C HIS A 53 15.59 -7.72 -9.50
N GLN A 54 16.18 -7.45 -8.34
CA GLN A 54 16.54 -8.47 -7.37
C GLN A 54 16.21 -8.01 -5.96
N VAL A 55 15.57 -8.87 -5.19
CA VAL A 55 15.43 -8.69 -3.75
C VAL A 55 16.64 -9.27 -3.05
N ILE A 56 17.15 -8.53 -2.06
CA ILE A 56 18.27 -8.95 -1.23
C ILE A 56 17.69 -9.53 0.05
N ILE A 57 18.12 -10.75 0.36
CA ILE A 57 17.72 -11.54 1.54
C ILE A 57 19.01 -12.00 2.21
N ASP A 58 19.35 -11.40 3.34
CA ASP A 58 20.65 -11.59 4.00
C ASP A 58 21.81 -11.40 3.00
N ASN A 59 22.58 -12.46 2.74
CA ASN A 59 23.71 -12.47 1.81
C ASN A 59 23.36 -13.04 0.42
N HIS A 60 22.08 -13.23 0.14
CA HIS A 60 21.57 -13.80 -1.11
C HIS A 60 20.77 -12.78 -1.90
N THR A 61 20.74 -12.97 -3.23
CA THR A 61 19.89 -12.18 -4.12
C THR A 61 18.93 -13.10 -4.86
N LEU A 62 17.65 -12.77 -4.86
CA LEU A 62 16.61 -13.44 -5.63
C LEU A 62 16.13 -12.51 -6.74
N SER A 63 16.28 -12.91 -8.00
CA SER A 63 15.67 -12.18 -9.12
C SER A 63 14.15 -12.22 -9.01
N LEU A 64 13.49 -11.09 -9.27
CA LEU A 64 12.04 -11.07 -9.43
C LEU A 64 11.66 -11.91 -10.66
N ILE A 65 10.51 -12.57 -10.58
CA ILE A 65 9.95 -13.35 -11.68
C ILE A 65 8.49 -12.98 -11.86
N LYS A 66 7.97 -13.14 -13.07
CA LYS A 66 6.54 -12.99 -13.32
C LYS A 66 5.79 -14.28 -12.92
N PRO A 67 4.58 -14.18 -12.36
CA PRO A 67 3.88 -12.92 -12.07
C PRO A 67 4.47 -12.19 -10.85
N TYR A 68 4.90 -12.89 -9.80
CA TYR A 68 5.53 -12.27 -8.62
C TYR A 68 6.27 -13.30 -7.75
N VAL A 69 7.04 -12.80 -6.78
CA VAL A 69 7.60 -13.59 -5.67
C VAL A 69 6.94 -13.19 -4.35
N GLY A 70 6.72 -14.16 -3.47
CA GLY A 70 6.23 -13.93 -2.11
C GLY A 70 7.34 -14.17 -1.08
N LEU A 71 7.58 -13.19 -0.22
CA LEU A 71 8.64 -13.25 0.80
C LEU A 71 8.10 -12.81 2.16
N ARG A 72 8.73 -13.27 3.24
CA ARG A 72 8.44 -12.72 4.56
C ARG A 72 9.02 -11.30 4.64
N PRO A 73 8.29 -10.27 5.08
CA PRO A 73 8.79 -8.89 5.01
C PRO A 73 10.09 -8.66 5.79
N ASP A 74 10.27 -9.31 6.94
CA ASP A 74 11.44 -9.16 7.81
C ASP A 74 12.74 -9.71 7.21
N VAL A 75 12.68 -10.59 6.21
CA VAL A 75 13.89 -11.14 5.57
C VAL A 75 14.40 -10.24 4.44
N ILE A 76 13.62 -9.25 4.01
CA ILE A 76 14.02 -8.33 2.95
C ILE A 76 14.97 -7.29 3.53
N THR A 77 16.25 -7.41 3.18
CA THR A 77 17.30 -6.47 3.60
C THR A 77 17.50 -5.34 2.59
N GLY A 78 17.08 -5.52 1.34
CA GLY A 78 17.12 -4.48 0.31
C GLY A 78 16.61 -4.93 -1.05
N ILE A 79 16.82 -4.08 -2.05
CA ILE A 79 16.49 -4.36 -3.45
C ILE A 79 17.57 -3.77 -4.37
N GLY A 80 17.74 -4.35 -5.55
CA GLY A 80 18.66 -3.85 -6.57
C GLY A 80 18.21 -4.23 -7.98
N SER A 81 19.03 -3.88 -8.97
CA SER A 81 18.83 -4.30 -10.35
C SER A 81 20.16 -4.65 -11.00
N LYS A 82 20.19 -5.74 -11.77
CA LYS A 82 21.34 -6.12 -12.60
C LYS A 82 21.53 -5.18 -13.79
N VAL A 83 20.44 -4.63 -14.30
CA VAL A 83 20.41 -3.73 -15.46
C VAL A 83 19.39 -2.62 -15.20
N GLY A 84 19.77 -1.37 -15.49
CA GLY A 84 18.91 -0.20 -15.27
C GLY A 84 18.65 0.09 -13.79
N SER A 85 17.56 0.80 -13.50
CA SER A 85 17.13 1.16 -12.15
C SER A 85 15.61 1.03 -12.01
N ILE A 86 15.15 0.84 -10.78
CA ILE A 86 13.73 0.89 -10.42
C ILE A 86 13.36 2.36 -10.31
N LYS A 87 12.58 2.88 -11.26
CA LYS A 87 12.17 4.29 -11.27
C LYS A 87 10.82 4.50 -10.61
N THR A 88 9.96 3.49 -10.63
CA THR A 88 8.61 3.59 -10.09
C THR A 88 8.35 2.45 -9.12
N VAL A 89 7.96 2.79 -7.90
CA VAL A 89 7.45 1.82 -6.92
C VAL A 89 5.96 2.07 -6.76
N LEU A 90 5.14 1.08 -7.13
CA LEU A 90 3.69 1.10 -6.96
C LEU A 90 3.29 0.12 -5.86
N THR A 91 2.50 0.61 -4.91
CA THR A 91 1.84 -0.23 -3.91
C THR A 91 0.38 -0.45 -4.31
N ILE A 92 -0.11 -1.68 -4.22
CA ILE A 92 -1.49 -2.09 -4.55
C ILE A 92 -2.10 -2.77 -3.33
N GLU A 93 -3.30 -2.33 -2.95
CA GLU A 93 -4.00 -2.85 -1.77
C GLU A 93 -4.70 -4.20 -2.02
N ASN A 94 -5.47 -4.33 -3.10
CA ASN A 94 -6.30 -5.49 -3.41
C ASN A 94 -5.52 -6.59 -4.15
N LEU A 95 -5.78 -7.85 -3.79
CA LEU A 95 -5.06 -8.99 -4.37
C LEU A 95 -5.43 -9.26 -5.83
N ALA A 96 -6.70 -9.12 -6.20
CA ALA A 96 -7.15 -9.32 -7.58
C ALA A 96 -6.51 -8.27 -8.51
N SER A 97 -6.56 -6.99 -8.12
CA SER A 97 -5.90 -5.90 -8.85
C SER A 97 -4.37 -6.06 -8.91
N PHE A 98 -3.76 -6.57 -7.82
CA PHE A 98 -2.33 -6.90 -7.83
C PHE A 98 -2.01 -8.03 -8.81
N ASN A 99 -2.79 -9.12 -8.82
CA ASN A 99 -2.58 -10.24 -9.73
C ASN A 99 -2.68 -9.78 -11.20
N GLU A 100 -3.72 -9.01 -11.54
CA GLU A 100 -3.89 -8.44 -12.88
C GLU A 100 -2.68 -7.59 -13.28
N ALA A 101 -2.25 -6.69 -12.38
CA ALA A 101 -1.10 -5.83 -12.62
C ALA A 101 0.20 -6.64 -12.77
N ALA A 102 0.40 -7.67 -11.97
CA ALA A 102 1.60 -8.51 -11.96
C ALA A 102 1.72 -9.41 -13.21
N GLU A 103 0.58 -9.90 -13.73
CA GLU A 103 0.53 -10.71 -14.96
C GLU A 103 0.72 -9.88 -16.23
N TYR A 104 0.51 -8.56 -16.15
CA TYR A 104 0.55 -7.71 -17.32
C TYR A 104 1.91 -7.73 -18.04
N SER A 105 1.91 -8.26 -19.26
CA SER A 105 3.14 -8.56 -20.00
C SER A 105 3.91 -7.30 -20.41
N LYS A 106 3.20 -6.20 -20.67
CA LYS A 106 3.76 -4.92 -21.13
C LYS A 106 4.03 -3.91 -20.02
N ASN A 107 4.17 -4.35 -18.77
CA ASN A 107 4.62 -3.47 -17.70
C ASN A 107 6.00 -2.88 -18.03
N PRO A 108 6.26 -1.61 -17.68
CA PRO A 108 7.57 -1.00 -17.80
C PRO A 108 8.66 -1.79 -17.06
N ASN A 109 9.86 -1.83 -17.62
CA ASN A 109 10.98 -2.57 -17.03
C ASN A 109 11.55 -1.93 -15.75
N ASP A 110 11.15 -0.70 -15.44
CA ASP A 110 11.58 0.10 -14.28
C ASP A 110 10.49 0.20 -13.20
N LEU A 111 9.41 -0.58 -13.33
CA LEU A 111 8.32 -0.67 -12.37
C LEU A 111 8.53 -1.83 -11.40
N LEU A 112 8.44 -1.52 -10.11
CA LEU A 112 8.25 -2.47 -9.02
C LEU A 112 6.84 -2.34 -8.45
N ILE A 113 6.11 -3.44 -8.39
CA ILE A 113 4.76 -3.51 -7.81
C ILE A 113 4.82 -4.30 -6.50
N ILE A 114 4.21 -3.75 -5.45
CA ILE A 114 4.19 -4.29 -4.10
C ILE A 114 2.75 -4.49 -3.66
N TYR A 115 2.38 -5.70 -3.26
CA TYR A 115 1.10 -5.97 -2.62
C TYR A 115 1.14 -5.62 -1.12
N VAL A 116 0.16 -4.86 -0.65
CA VAL A 116 0.10 -4.39 0.76
C VAL A 116 -0.84 -5.23 1.64
N ALA A 117 -1.84 -5.89 1.05
CA ALA A 117 -2.82 -6.72 1.76
C ALA A 117 -3.66 -5.96 2.80
N GLY A 118 -4.26 -4.83 2.40
CA GLY A 118 -5.02 -3.98 3.30
C GLY A 118 -4.13 -3.16 4.24
N ASN A 119 -4.47 -3.12 5.53
CA ASN A 119 -3.75 -2.29 6.51
C ASN A 119 -2.31 -2.78 6.74
N PRO A 120 -1.27 -1.99 6.40
CA PRO A 120 0.09 -2.49 6.40
C PRO A 120 0.62 -2.78 7.80
N THR A 121 1.18 -3.98 7.99
CA THR A 121 1.86 -4.38 9.23
C THR A 121 3.19 -3.62 9.42
N PRO A 122 3.68 -3.46 10.66
CA PRO A 122 5.00 -2.87 10.92
C PRO A 122 6.15 -3.54 10.16
N SER A 123 6.12 -4.87 10.02
CA SER A 123 7.12 -5.61 9.25
C SER A 123 7.06 -5.29 7.76
N LEU A 124 5.86 -5.12 7.19
CA LEU A 124 5.68 -4.69 5.81
C LEU A 124 6.21 -3.27 5.61
N LEU A 125 5.87 -2.33 6.50
CA LEU A 125 6.36 -0.96 6.45
C LEU A 125 7.89 -0.90 6.57
N ALA A 126 8.50 -1.72 7.42
CA ALA A 126 9.95 -1.79 7.54
C ALA A 126 10.61 -2.32 6.26
N ALA A 127 10.03 -3.34 5.62
CA ALA A 127 10.50 -3.83 4.32
C ALA A 127 10.36 -2.77 3.23
N TYR A 128 9.21 -2.09 3.19
CA TYR A 128 8.92 -1.01 2.25
C TYR A 128 9.93 0.15 2.36
N LYS A 129 10.29 0.56 3.59
CA LYS A 129 11.36 1.56 3.80
C LYS A 129 12.69 1.13 3.19
N ARG A 130 13.13 -0.11 3.44
CA ARG A 130 14.37 -0.64 2.87
C ARG A 130 14.31 -0.65 1.35
N ILE A 131 13.18 -1.10 0.79
CA ILE A 131 12.96 -1.10 -0.66
C ILE A 131 13.12 0.31 -1.22
N LEU A 132 12.47 1.33 -0.64
CA LEU A 132 12.59 2.72 -1.10
C LEU A 132 14.02 3.26 -0.95
N TYR A 133 14.65 3.01 0.20
CA TYR A 133 16.02 3.46 0.49
C TYR A 133 17.04 2.95 -0.53
N PHE A 134 16.92 1.68 -0.94
CA PHE A 134 17.84 1.09 -1.91
C PHE A 134 17.43 1.35 -3.36
N ALA A 135 16.14 1.30 -3.70
CA ALA A 135 15.68 1.53 -5.07
C ALA A 135 15.87 2.98 -5.52
N ARG A 136 15.72 3.95 -4.60
CA ARG A 136 15.73 5.39 -4.89
C ARG A 136 14.84 5.76 -6.09
N PRO A 137 13.55 5.36 -6.09
CA PRO A 137 12.68 5.59 -7.22
C PRO A 137 12.41 7.08 -7.42
N THR A 138 12.17 7.49 -8.66
CA THR A 138 11.72 8.84 -9.00
C THR A 138 10.23 9.04 -8.73
N ALA A 139 9.45 7.95 -8.70
CA ALA A 139 8.03 7.96 -8.43
C ALA A 139 7.63 6.90 -7.41
N VAL A 140 6.85 7.31 -6.41
CA VAL A 140 6.24 6.42 -5.41
C VAL A 140 4.73 6.57 -5.50
N LEU A 141 4.05 5.48 -5.83
CA LEU A 141 2.64 5.46 -6.14
C LEU A 141 1.89 4.50 -5.21
N HIS A 142 0.62 4.80 -4.96
CA HIS A 142 -0.31 3.89 -4.32
C HIS A 142 -1.62 3.80 -5.10
N TRP A 143 -2.18 2.61 -5.17
CA TRP A 143 -3.51 2.36 -5.70
C TRP A 143 -4.28 1.50 -4.69
N GLY A 144 -5.39 2.06 -4.21
CA GLY A 144 -6.37 1.39 -3.34
C GLY A 144 -7.78 1.86 -3.68
N ASP A 145 -8.72 1.58 -2.79
CA ASP A 145 -10.13 1.93 -2.97
C ASP A 145 -10.39 3.42 -2.72
N ILE A 146 -11.39 3.98 -3.40
CA ILE A 146 -11.88 5.34 -3.14
C ILE A 146 -12.91 5.29 -2.02
N ASP A 147 -12.40 5.10 -0.80
CA ASP A 147 -13.17 5.16 0.45
C ASP A 147 -12.27 5.57 1.63
N VAL A 148 -12.85 5.67 2.84
CA VAL A 148 -12.06 6.04 4.03
C VAL A 148 -10.97 5.01 4.35
N GLY A 149 -11.20 3.73 4.08
CA GLY A 149 -10.24 2.66 4.32
C GLY A 149 -9.02 2.78 3.43
N GLY A 150 -9.23 2.87 2.11
CA GLY A 150 -8.18 3.02 1.11
C GLY A 150 -7.34 4.28 1.33
N PHE A 151 -7.96 5.42 1.64
CA PHE A 151 -7.22 6.65 1.96
C PHE A 151 -6.42 6.55 3.27
N LYS A 152 -6.91 5.84 4.29
CA LYS A 152 -6.14 5.59 5.52
C LYS A 152 -4.93 4.69 5.27
N ILE A 153 -5.07 3.67 4.42
CA ILE A 153 -3.98 2.78 4.03
C ILE A 153 -2.94 3.59 3.24
N ALA A 154 -3.39 4.35 2.25
CA ALA A 154 -2.54 5.26 1.48
C ALA A 154 -1.76 6.21 2.39
N ALA A 155 -2.41 6.80 3.41
CA ALA A 155 -1.78 7.70 4.36
C ALA A 155 -0.67 7.02 5.18
N ARG A 156 -0.89 5.77 5.61
CA ARG A 156 0.15 4.98 6.33
C ARG A 156 1.36 4.68 5.46
N ILE A 157 1.12 4.30 4.19
CA ILE A 157 2.20 4.08 3.22
C ILE A 157 2.93 5.39 2.93
N ALA A 158 2.20 6.50 2.72
CA ALA A 158 2.77 7.82 2.43
C ALA A 158 3.59 8.37 3.60
N ALA A 159 3.11 8.22 4.83
CA ALA A 159 3.87 8.60 6.03
C ALA A 159 5.19 7.83 6.12
N THR A 160 5.18 6.56 5.74
CA THR A 160 6.37 5.70 5.70
C THR A 160 7.32 6.13 4.58
N ALA A 161 6.81 6.42 3.38
CA ALA A 161 7.61 6.92 2.26
C ALA A 161 8.26 8.28 2.57
N LYS A 162 7.54 9.17 3.25
CA LYS A 162 8.01 10.49 3.68
C LYS A 162 9.21 10.41 4.63
N GLN A 163 9.26 9.39 5.49
CA GLN A 163 10.41 9.16 6.38
C GLN A 163 11.69 8.82 5.59
N GLU A 164 11.56 8.25 4.40
CA GLU A 164 12.67 7.98 3.47
C GLU A 164 12.90 9.11 2.46
N GLY A 165 12.19 10.24 2.61
CA GLY A 165 12.34 11.43 1.75
C GLY A 165 11.51 11.41 0.47
N PHE A 166 10.53 10.51 0.33
CA PHE A 166 9.68 10.44 -0.86
C PHE A 166 8.29 11.03 -0.60
N ALA A 167 7.75 11.70 -1.62
CA ALA A 167 6.33 12.03 -1.69
C ALA A 167 5.60 10.90 -2.42
N LEU A 168 4.44 10.49 -1.88
CA LEU A 168 3.60 9.47 -2.49
C LEU A 168 2.44 10.12 -3.23
N SER A 169 2.24 9.74 -4.48
CA SER A 169 1.07 10.13 -5.28
C SER A 169 0.06 8.99 -5.35
N LEU A 170 -1.22 9.34 -5.41
CA LEU A 170 -2.28 8.36 -5.60
C LEU A 170 -2.47 8.07 -7.09
N ARG A 171 -2.81 6.83 -7.41
CA ARG A 171 -3.07 6.37 -8.77
C ARG A 171 -4.46 5.76 -8.81
N GLN A 172 -5.27 6.22 -9.77
CA GLN A 172 -6.64 5.74 -9.98
C GLN A 172 -7.54 5.86 -8.73
N MET A 173 -7.21 6.81 -7.84
CA MET A 173 -7.99 7.14 -6.65
C MET A 173 -8.59 8.55 -6.72
N ASN A 174 -8.59 9.20 -7.89
CA ASN A 174 -9.24 10.49 -8.07
C ASN A 174 -10.73 10.28 -8.42
N PRO A 175 -11.68 10.71 -7.56
CA PRO A 175 -13.11 10.52 -7.80
C PRO A 175 -13.67 11.15 -9.10
N LEU A 176 -12.95 12.11 -9.70
CA LEU A 176 -13.32 12.69 -11.00
C LEU A 176 -12.97 11.82 -12.21
N GLU A 177 -12.04 10.89 -12.04
CA GLU A 177 -11.62 9.95 -13.10
C GLU A 177 -12.49 8.69 -13.12
N VAL A 178 -13.40 8.57 -12.16
CA VAL A 178 -14.33 7.46 -11.99
C VAL A 178 -15.53 7.60 -12.93
N ALA A 179 -16.08 6.47 -13.37
CA ALA A 179 -17.31 6.45 -14.18
C ALA A 179 -18.49 7.11 -13.44
N LYS A 180 -19.28 7.91 -14.15
CA LYS A 180 -20.41 8.70 -13.57
C LYS A 180 -21.52 7.87 -12.93
N ASN A 181 -21.53 6.56 -13.12
CA ASN A 181 -22.57 5.66 -12.60
C ASN A 181 -22.21 5.05 -11.24
N GLN A 182 -21.05 5.39 -10.68
CA GLN A 182 -20.66 4.86 -9.38
C GLN A 182 -21.49 5.44 -8.23
N PRO A 183 -21.64 4.70 -7.12
CA PRO A 183 -22.27 5.21 -5.91
C PRO A 183 -21.58 6.47 -5.41
N ILE A 184 -22.38 7.40 -4.87
CA ILE A 184 -21.89 8.62 -4.26
C ILE A 184 -21.71 8.38 -2.77
N MET A 185 -20.59 8.82 -2.23
CA MET A 185 -20.33 8.96 -0.81
C MET A 185 -21.10 10.19 -0.31
N ASP A 186 -22.17 9.96 0.46
CA ASP A 186 -23.04 11.01 1.03
C ASP A 186 -22.74 11.30 2.52
N ASP A 187 -21.91 10.47 3.12
CA ASP A 187 -21.42 10.61 4.48
C ASP A 187 -20.40 11.77 4.61
N LYS A 188 -20.86 12.87 5.21
CA LYS A 188 -20.02 14.04 5.53
C LYS A 188 -18.79 13.69 6.35
N LYS A 189 -18.89 12.75 7.30
CA LYS A 189 -17.76 12.37 8.17
C LYS A 189 -16.66 11.65 7.38
N SER A 190 -17.04 10.78 6.44
CA SER A 190 -16.09 10.14 5.52
C SER A 190 -15.41 11.17 4.63
N ILE A 191 -16.17 12.07 4.02
CA ILE A 191 -15.63 13.15 3.16
C ILE A 191 -14.64 14.01 3.95
N ASP A 192 -15.02 14.49 5.14
CA ASP A 192 -14.16 15.31 5.99
C ASP A 192 -12.87 14.57 6.39
N THR A 193 -12.96 13.24 6.57
CA THR A 193 -11.79 12.40 6.90
C THR A 193 -10.85 12.28 5.71
N ILE A 194 -11.37 11.99 4.52
CA ILE A 194 -10.58 11.88 3.30
C ILE A 194 -9.94 13.23 2.97
N GLU A 195 -10.70 14.33 3.03
CA GLU A 195 -10.19 15.67 2.76
C GLU A 195 -9.01 16.04 3.69
N LYS A 196 -9.10 15.71 4.99
CA LYS A 196 -7.99 15.90 5.94
C LYS A 196 -6.73 15.13 5.53
N LEU A 197 -6.88 13.84 5.18
CA LEU A 197 -5.76 13.01 4.75
C LEU A 197 -5.12 13.56 3.46
N CYS A 198 -5.94 13.95 2.49
CA CYS A 198 -5.44 14.54 1.26
C CYS A 198 -4.69 15.85 1.50
N HIS A 199 -5.16 16.71 2.42
CA HIS A 199 -4.44 17.92 2.80
C HIS A 199 -3.09 17.61 3.46
N GLU A 200 -3.04 16.61 4.34
CA GLU A 200 -1.80 16.20 5.02
C GLU A 200 -0.71 15.74 4.04
N PHE A 201 -1.11 14.96 3.03
CA PHE A 201 -0.19 14.37 2.05
C PHE A 201 -0.13 15.10 0.70
N ARG A 202 -0.82 16.24 0.57
CA ARG A 202 -0.84 17.12 -0.61
C ARG A 202 -1.43 16.48 -1.88
N TRP A 203 -2.44 15.63 -1.71
CA TRP A 203 -3.23 15.02 -2.78
C TRP A 203 -4.31 15.99 -3.30
N HIS A 204 -3.86 17.06 -3.95
CA HIS A 204 -4.72 18.18 -4.35
C HIS A 204 -5.75 17.79 -5.40
N ASP A 205 -5.36 16.96 -6.37
CA ASP A 205 -6.24 16.54 -7.46
C ASP A 205 -7.39 15.69 -6.94
N GLU A 206 -7.15 14.86 -5.92
CA GLU A 206 -8.15 14.04 -5.25
C GLU A 206 -9.10 14.89 -4.38
N ILE A 207 -8.63 15.99 -3.80
CA ILE A 207 -9.51 16.97 -3.11
C ILE A 207 -10.47 17.62 -4.12
N VAL A 208 -9.94 18.07 -5.25
CA VAL A 208 -10.77 18.62 -6.34
C VAL A 208 -11.75 17.56 -6.85
N GLY A 209 -11.26 16.33 -6.97
CA GLY A 209 -11.99 15.10 -7.20
C GLY A 209 -13.24 14.97 -6.34
N LEU A 210 -12.98 14.79 -5.05
CA LEU A 210 -13.96 14.56 -4.00
C LEU A 210 -15.00 15.69 -3.92
N LYS A 211 -14.58 16.96 -4.07
CA LYS A 211 -15.49 18.11 -4.00
C LYS A 211 -16.47 18.19 -5.16
N LYS A 212 -16.05 17.78 -6.36
CA LYS A 212 -16.90 17.84 -7.56
C LYS A 212 -17.79 16.60 -7.70
N HIS A 213 -17.26 15.44 -7.34
CA HIS A 213 -17.93 14.16 -7.51
C HIS A 213 -17.43 13.18 -6.44
N PRO A 214 -18.03 13.14 -5.24
CA PRO A 214 -17.58 12.27 -4.16
C PRO A 214 -17.99 10.82 -4.44
N ALA A 215 -17.45 10.21 -5.49
CA ALA A 215 -17.73 8.83 -5.84
C ALA A 215 -16.97 7.85 -4.95
N PHE A 216 -17.61 6.72 -4.72
CA PHE A 216 -16.99 5.50 -4.21
C PHE A 216 -16.53 4.63 -5.38
N GLN A 217 -15.42 3.92 -5.22
CA GLN A 217 -14.90 3.04 -6.27
C GLN A 217 -13.99 1.96 -5.67
N GLU A 218 -14.40 0.71 -5.83
CA GLU A 218 -13.55 -0.45 -5.51
C GLU A 218 -12.53 -0.70 -6.62
N GLN A 219 -11.34 -1.17 -6.24
CA GLN A 219 -10.20 -1.40 -7.11
C GLN A 219 -10.48 -2.47 -8.18
N GLU A 220 -11.22 -3.53 -7.82
CA GLU A 220 -11.53 -4.68 -8.69
C GLU A 220 -12.37 -4.30 -9.93
N ASN A 221 -13.03 -3.14 -9.88
CA ASN A 221 -13.86 -2.64 -10.96
C ASN A 221 -13.07 -1.80 -11.99
N ILE A 222 -11.76 -1.64 -11.81
CA ILE A 222 -10.87 -0.89 -12.69
C ILE A 222 -9.80 -1.83 -13.25
N ASN A 223 -9.75 -1.96 -14.57
CA ASN A 223 -8.69 -2.72 -15.25
C ASN A 223 -7.33 -2.03 -15.09
N TRP A 224 -6.28 -2.83 -14.95
CA TRP A 224 -4.90 -2.34 -14.89
C TRP A 224 -4.44 -1.71 -16.21
N GLN A 225 -3.92 -0.48 -16.15
CA GLN A 225 -3.38 0.23 -17.31
C GLN A 225 -2.03 0.92 -17.00
N PRO A 226 -0.89 0.34 -17.44
CA PRO A 226 0.43 0.90 -17.12
C PRO A 226 0.85 2.07 -18.01
N ASN A 227 0.20 2.29 -19.17
CA ASN A 227 0.56 3.37 -20.11
C ASN A 227 0.46 4.78 -19.48
N GLN A 228 -0.28 4.92 -18.39
CA GLN A 228 -0.43 6.17 -17.64
C GLN A 228 0.67 6.38 -16.58
N LEU A 229 1.64 5.47 -16.42
CA LEU A 229 2.74 5.63 -15.44
C LEU A 229 3.78 6.65 -15.89
N GLN A 230 3.72 7.11 -17.15
CA GLN A 230 4.69 8.01 -17.77
C GLN A 230 4.26 9.49 -17.80
N SER A 231 3.08 9.85 -17.28
CA SER A 231 2.54 11.21 -17.34
C SER A 231 2.76 11.99 -16.05
N SER A 232 4.02 12.22 -15.66
CA SER A 232 4.37 13.22 -14.63
C SER A 232 5.80 13.72 -14.83
N SER A 233 6.12 14.18 -16.04
CA SER A 233 7.34 14.93 -16.32
C SER A 233 7.05 15.88 -17.48
N ASN A 234 6.58 17.06 -17.13
CA ASN A 234 6.77 18.31 -17.87
C ASN A 234 6.73 19.45 -16.86
#